data_AF-A0A959DRA3-F1
#
_entry.id   AF-A0A959DRA3-F1
#
_cell.length_a   1.000
_cell.length_b   1.000
_cell.length_c   1.000
_cell.angle_alpha   90.00
_cell.angle_beta   90.00
_cell.angle_gamma   90.00
#
_symmetry.space_group_name_H-M   'P 1'
#
loop_
_entity.id
_entity.type
_entity.pdbx_description
1 polymer ?
#
loop_
_entity_poly.entity_id
_entity_poly.type
_entity_poly.pdbx_seq_one_letter_code
_entity_poly.pdbx_strand_id
1 'polypeptide(L)'
;MAIIITDECINCGACEPECPNNAIYEGGIEWAMVDGTTLTGSYPLQNGHQVDVDQKQEPISEDFYYIVPDKCTECVGFHEEPQCAAVCPVDCCVPDPDHVDSEQVLLDRKERLHIA
;
A
#
# COMPACT_ATOMS: atom_id res chain seq x y z
N MET A 1 7.65 6.99 -5.03
CA MET A 1 8.25 6.34 -3.84
C MET A 1 7.17 5.68 -2.97
N ALA A 2 6.84 4.40 -3.14
CA ALA A 2 5.96 3.76 -2.16
C ALA A 2 6.45 4.00 -0.71
N ILE A 3 5.55 4.02 0.28
CA ILE A 3 5.93 4.09 1.69
C ILE A 3 6.16 2.66 2.19
N ILE A 4 7.15 2.48 3.06
CA ILE A 4 7.41 1.24 3.80
C ILE A 4 7.25 1.47 5.31
N ILE A 5 6.85 0.43 6.03
CA ILE A 5 6.85 0.41 7.50
C ILE A 5 8.10 -0.33 7.95
N THR A 6 8.92 0.31 8.80
CA THR A 6 10.14 -0.30 9.34
C THR A 6 9.84 -1.21 10.55
N ASP A 7 10.87 -1.94 10.99
CA ASP A 7 10.84 -2.81 12.17
C ASP A 7 10.70 -2.04 13.51
N GLU A 8 10.73 -0.70 13.47
CA GLU A 8 10.43 0.16 14.61
C GLU A 8 8.92 0.26 14.91
N CYS A 9 8.08 -0.34 14.06
CA CYS A 9 6.64 -0.38 14.24
C CYS A 9 6.23 -1.04 15.57
N ILE A 10 5.37 -0.34 16.30
CA ILE A 10 4.88 -0.79 17.62
C ILE A 10 3.49 -1.45 17.56
N ASN A 11 3.01 -1.83 16.37
CA ASN A 11 1.70 -2.46 16.14
C ASN A 11 0.51 -1.72 16.79
N CYS A 12 0.51 -0.39 16.70
CA CYS A 12 -0.57 0.43 17.29
C CYS A 12 -1.87 0.48 16.46
N GLY A 13 -1.83 0.06 15.19
CA GLY A 13 -2.99 0.04 14.28
C GLY A 13 -3.46 1.41 13.77
N ALA A 14 -2.77 2.51 14.10
CA ALA A 14 -3.23 3.85 13.75
C ALA A 14 -3.18 4.16 12.24
N CYS A 15 -2.25 3.57 11.49
CA CYS A 15 -2.03 3.89 10.07
C CYS A 15 -2.96 3.14 9.11
N GLU A 16 -3.41 1.94 9.48
CA GLU A 16 -4.27 1.08 8.64
C GLU A 16 -5.56 1.77 8.14
N PRO A 17 -6.40 2.37 9.01
CA PRO A 17 -7.66 2.98 8.56
C PRO A 17 -7.46 4.25 7.73
N GLU A 18 -6.27 4.85 7.75
CA GLU A 18 -5.97 6.10 7.04
C GLU A 18 -5.58 5.86 5.57
N CYS A 19 -5.33 4.62 5.17
CA CYS A 19 -4.90 4.33 3.80
C CYS A 19 -6.08 4.36 2.81
N PRO A 20 -6.09 5.27 1.81
CA PRO A 20 -7.21 5.37 0.86
C PRO A 20 -7.34 4.17 -0.08
N ASN A 21 -6.31 3.33 -0.17
CA ASN A 21 -6.27 2.17 -1.07
C ASN A 21 -6.24 0.83 -0.32
N ASN A 22 -6.40 0.84 1.01
CA ASN A 22 -6.21 -0.35 1.86
C ASN A 22 -4.90 -1.09 1.54
N ALA A 23 -3.79 -0.34 1.49
CA ALA A 23 -2.46 -0.87 1.20
C ALA A 23 -1.71 -1.32 2.47
N ILE A 24 -2.25 -1.04 3.66
CA ILE A 24 -1.64 -1.36 4.96
C ILE A 24 -2.37 -2.55 5.57
N TYR A 25 -1.61 -3.50 6.10
CA TYR A 25 -2.12 -4.71 6.73
C TYR A 25 -1.33 -5.01 8.00
N GLU A 26 -1.97 -5.63 8.99
CA GLU A 26 -1.28 -6.16 10.17
C GLU A 26 -0.33 -7.32 9.77
N GLY A 27 0.74 -7.51 10.54
CA GLY A 27 1.68 -8.60 10.31
C GLY A 27 0.99 -9.98 10.28
N GLY A 28 1.37 -10.81 9.30
CA GLY A 28 0.84 -12.16 9.13
C GLY A 28 -0.54 -12.25 8.47
N ILE A 29 -1.18 -11.11 8.15
CA ILE A 29 -2.46 -11.09 7.45
C ILE A 29 -2.24 -11.15 5.94
N GLU A 30 -2.91 -12.08 5.25
CA GLU A 30 -2.92 -12.14 3.79
C GLU A 30 -3.62 -10.92 3.18
N TRP A 31 -3.20 -10.52 1.98
CA TRP A 31 -3.77 -9.37 1.27
C TRP A 31 -4.23 -9.72 -0.15
N ALA A 32 -5.17 -8.96 -0.69
CA ALA A 32 -5.56 -9.06 -2.09
C ALA A 32 -5.62 -7.68 -2.78
N MET A 33 -5.50 -7.67 -4.11
CA MET A 33 -5.58 -6.43 -4.89
C MET A 33 -6.98 -5.80 -4.80
N VAL A 34 -8.02 -6.63 -4.69
CA VAL A 34 -9.42 -6.18 -4.59
C VAL A 34 -9.75 -5.47 -3.27
N ASP A 35 -9.01 -5.72 -2.18
CA ASP A 35 -9.33 -5.13 -0.88
C ASP A 35 -9.24 -3.59 -0.95
N GLY A 36 -10.34 -2.90 -0.66
CA GLY A 36 -10.38 -1.43 -0.68
C GLY A 36 -10.18 -0.78 -2.06
N THR A 37 -10.37 -1.53 -3.16
CA THR A 37 -10.28 -1.03 -4.54
C THR A 37 -11.55 -1.36 -5.34
N THR A 38 -11.65 -0.88 -6.58
CA THR A 38 -12.76 -1.24 -7.50
C THR A 38 -12.34 -2.25 -8.56
N LEU A 39 -11.22 -2.93 -8.35
CA LEU A 39 -10.62 -3.85 -9.31
C LEU A 39 -11.52 -5.07 -9.60
N THR A 40 -11.49 -5.53 -10.85
CA THR A 40 -12.11 -6.80 -11.27
C THR A 40 -11.18 -7.51 -12.25
N GLY A 41 -11.20 -8.85 -12.24
CA GLY A 41 -10.40 -9.67 -13.16
C GLY A 41 -8.93 -9.76 -12.76
N SER A 42 -8.03 -9.27 -13.62
CA SER A 42 -6.58 -9.43 -13.45
C SER A 42 -5.86 -8.09 -13.36
N TYR A 43 -4.86 -8.01 -12.49
CA TYR A 43 -4.04 -6.80 -12.30
C TYR A 43 -2.55 -7.08 -12.55
N PRO A 44 -1.84 -6.21 -13.31
CA PRO A 44 -0.40 -6.31 -13.47
C PRO A 44 0.33 -5.67 -12.28
N LEU A 45 1.09 -6.48 -11.54
CA LEU A 45 2.01 -6.04 -10.50
C LEU A 45 3.22 -5.31 -11.12
N GLN A 46 3.93 -4.52 -10.32
CA GLN A 46 5.13 -3.79 -10.74
C GLN A 46 6.26 -4.69 -11.25
N ASN A 47 6.35 -5.92 -10.76
CA ASN A 47 7.32 -6.92 -11.24
C ASN A 47 6.95 -7.52 -12.61
N GLY A 48 5.82 -7.12 -13.21
CA GLY A 48 5.31 -7.60 -14.49
C GLY A 48 4.47 -8.86 -14.43
N HIS A 49 4.29 -9.47 -13.25
CA HIS A 49 3.38 -10.60 -13.08
C HIS A 49 1.93 -10.13 -13.07
N GLN A 50 1.03 -10.95 -13.62
CA GLN A 50 -0.41 -10.73 -13.51
C GLN A 50 -0.97 -11.60 -12.40
N VAL A 51 -1.77 -11.00 -11.54
CA VAL A 51 -2.51 -11.70 -10.48
C VAL A 51 -4.00 -11.55 -10.71
N ASP A 52 -4.76 -12.57 -10.32
CA ASP A 52 -6.21 -12.43 -10.17
C ASP A 52 -6.46 -11.51 -8.95
N VAL A 53 -7.37 -10.56 -9.09
CA VAL A 53 -7.54 -9.51 -8.07
C VAL A 53 -8.08 -10.04 -6.75
N ASP A 54 -8.80 -11.16 -6.79
CA ASP A 54 -9.35 -11.87 -5.64
C ASP A 54 -8.34 -12.86 -5.03
N GLN A 55 -7.21 -13.10 -5.70
CA GLN A 55 -6.17 -14.00 -5.21
C GLN A 55 -5.47 -13.40 -4.00
N LYS A 56 -5.62 -14.09 -2.86
CA LYS A 56 -4.84 -13.83 -1.66
C LYS A 56 -3.34 -14.04 -1.90
N GLN A 57 -2.56 -13.11 -1.39
CA GLN A 57 -1.11 -13.09 -1.42
C GLN A 57 -0.58 -13.25 0.00
N GLU A 58 0.60 -13.85 0.11
CA GLU A 58 1.31 -14.00 1.38
C GLU A 58 1.67 -12.62 1.97
N PRO A 59 1.67 -12.48 3.30
CA PRO A 59 2.07 -11.25 3.97
C PRO A 59 3.52 -10.88 3.66
N ILE A 60 3.80 -9.57 3.59
CA ILE A 60 5.18 -9.07 3.41
C ILE A 60 5.96 -9.14 4.72
N SER A 61 5.28 -8.96 5.85
CA SER A 61 5.85 -9.08 7.19
C SER A 61 4.94 -9.94 8.07
N GLU A 62 5.53 -10.79 8.90
CA GLU A 62 4.84 -11.59 9.91
C GLU A 62 4.78 -10.87 11.27
N ASP A 63 5.67 -9.90 11.49
CA ASP A 63 5.96 -9.37 12.83
C ASP A 63 5.34 -7.99 13.09
N PHE A 64 5.21 -7.19 12.03
CA PHE A 64 4.73 -5.82 12.12
C PHE A 64 3.84 -5.44 10.94
N TYR A 65 3.05 -4.38 11.10
CA TYR A 65 2.25 -3.82 10.02
C TYR A 65 3.11 -3.56 8.77
N TYR A 66 2.61 -3.92 7.59
CA TYR A 66 3.34 -3.73 6.34
C TYR A 66 2.50 -2.99 5.30
N ILE A 67 3.18 -2.39 4.32
CA ILE A 67 2.55 -1.75 3.16
C ILE A 67 2.80 -2.60 1.93
N VAL A 68 1.75 -2.84 1.15
CA VAL A 68 1.82 -3.45 -0.18
C VAL A 68 2.21 -2.37 -1.20
N PRO A 69 3.42 -2.43 -1.80
CA PRO A 69 3.89 -1.37 -2.71
C PRO A 69 3.01 -1.20 -3.95
N ASP A 70 2.43 -2.30 -4.46
CA ASP A 70 1.52 -2.30 -5.61
C ASP A 70 0.19 -1.58 -5.38
N LYS A 71 -0.17 -1.33 -4.12
CA LYS A 71 -1.36 -0.59 -3.71
C LYS A 71 -1.04 0.81 -3.18
N CYS A 72 0.21 1.07 -2.81
CA CYS A 72 0.63 2.36 -2.27
C CYS A 72 0.72 3.41 -3.39
N THR A 73 0.06 4.55 -3.21
CA THR A 73 0.14 5.70 -4.14
C THR A 73 0.74 6.93 -3.45
N GLU A 74 1.37 6.79 -2.29
CA GLU A 74 1.80 7.94 -1.44
C GLU A 74 0.66 8.92 -1.13
N CYS A 75 -0.58 8.45 -1.18
CA CYS A 75 -1.79 9.29 -1.14
C CYS A 75 -1.90 10.30 -2.30
N VAL A 76 -1.01 10.26 -3.30
CA VAL A 76 -1.09 11.10 -4.49
C VAL A 76 -2.44 10.88 -5.19
N GLY A 77 -3.11 11.99 -5.48
CA GLY A 77 -4.47 12.01 -6.04
C GLY A 77 -5.60 11.86 -5.01
N PHE A 78 -5.28 11.79 -3.71
CA PHE A 78 -6.23 11.81 -2.58
C PHE A 78 -5.91 12.90 -1.55
N HIS A 79 -4.64 12.98 -1.13
CA HIS A 79 -4.13 13.93 -0.13
C HIS A 79 -2.81 14.54 -0.62
N GLU A 80 -2.37 15.64 0.04
CA GLU A 80 -1.10 16.31 -0.27
C GLU A 80 0.13 15.57 0.31
N GLU A 81 -0.09 14.73 1.33
CA GLU A 81 0.97 13.99 2.02
C GLU A 81 0.52 12.57 2.42
N PRO A 82 1.46 11.63 2.68
CA PRO A 82 1.11 10.29 3.13
C PRO A 82 0.45 10.29 4.53
N GLN A 83 -0.82 9.91 4.59
CA GLN A 83 -1.59 9.95 5.85
C GLN A 83 -1.04 8.96 6.89
N CYS A 84 -0.53 7.81 6.46
CA CYS A 84 0.11 6.83 7.35
C CYS A 84 1.32 7.41 8.10
N ALA A 85 2.14 8.22 7.43
CA ALA A 85 3.27 8.90 8.05
C ALA A 85 2.80 10.00 9.01
N ALA A 86 1.75 10.74 8.65
CA ALA A 86 1.21 11.81 9.49
C ALA A 86 0.64 11.32 10.83
N VAL A 87 0.13 10.07 10.89
CA VAL A 87 -0.45 9.49 12.12
C VAL A 87 0.48 8.56 12.89
N CYS A 88 1.64 8.21 12.33
CA CYS A 88 2.55 7.26 12.95
C CYS A 88 3.18 7.85 14.23
N PRO A 89 2.99 7.25 15.42
CA PRO A 89 3.53 7.80 16.67
C PRO A 89 5.04 7.60 16.86
N VAL A 90 5.67 6.78 16.02
CA VAL A 90 7.09 6.41 16.10
C VAL A 90 7.83 6.66 14.79
N ASP A 91 7.22 7.41 13.86
CA ASP A 91 7.83 7.82 12.58
C ASP A 91 8.40 6.67 11.73
N CYS A 92 7.85 5.46 11.85
CA CYS A 92 8.34 4.26 11.16
C CYS A 92 7.74 4.06 9.75
N CYS A 93 6.83 4.94 9.31
CA CYS A 93 6.27 4.94 7.95
C CYS A 93 7.09 5.90 7.07
N VAL A 94 8.06 5.37 6.33
CA VAL A 94 9.08 6.16 5.63
C VAL A 94 9.09 5.86 4.12
N PRO A 95 9.66 6.75 3.28
CA PRO A 95 9.81 6.46 1.85
C PRO A 95 10.64 5.20 1.61
N ASP A 96 10.15 4.32 0.75
CA ASP A 96 10.82 3.08 0.35
C ASP A 96 11.90 3.38 -0.72
N PRO A 97 13.19 3.12 -0.43
CA PRO A 97 14.28 3.37 -1.37
C PRO A 97 14.26 2.42 -2.58
N ASP A 98 13.58 1.27 -2.51
CA ASP A 98 13.52 0.27 -3.57
C ASP A 98 12.33 0.48 -4.52
N HIS A 99 11.35 1.31 -4.13
CA HIS A 99 10.13 1.58 -4.91
C HIS A 99 9.97 3.06 -5.27
N VAL A 100 10.98 3.64 -5.93
CA VAL A 100 11.00 5.07 -6.31
C VAL A 100 10.19 5.35 -7.57
N ASP A 101 8.89 5.59 -7.37
CA ASP A 101 7.98 6.08 -8.42
C ASP A 101 7.99 7.60 -8.60
N SER A 102 7.73 8.05 -9.84
CA SER A 102 7.39 9.44 -10.15
C SER A 102 5.91 9.73 -9.86
N GLU A 103 5.55 11.01 -9.67
CA GLU A 103 4.16 11.42 -9.42
C GLU A 103 3.18 10.90 -10.49
N GLN A 104 3.57 10.93 -11.77
CA GLN A 104 2.73 10.40 -12.85
C GLN A 104 2.47 8.90 -12.67
N VAL A 105 3.48 8.12 -12.29
CA VAL A 105 3.33 6.67 -12.05
C VAL A 105 2.35 6.40 -10.91
N LEU A 106 2.37 7.22 -9.85
CA LEU A 106 1.46 7.13 -8.71
C LEU A 106 0.02 7.50 -9.09
N LEU A 107 -0.15 8.56 -9.89
CA LEU A 107 -1.46 8.95 -10.43
C LEU A 107 -2.03 7.86 -11.33
N ASP A 108 -1.24 7.30 -12.24
CA ASP A 108 -1.67 6.20 -13.10
C ASP A 108 -2.04 4.96 -12.26
N ARG A 109 -1.29 4.67 -11.19
CA ARG A 109 -1.61 3.58 -10.25
C ARG A 109 -2.95 3.84 -9.56
N LYS A 110 -3.16 5.06 -9.06
CA LYS A 110 -4.42 5.48 -8.43
C LYS A 110 -5.61 5.30 -9.37
N GLU A 111 -5.48 5.72 -10.62
CA GLU A 111 -6.52 5.53 -11.64
C GLU A 111 -6.80 4.05 -11.92
N ARG A 112 -5.76 3.21 -12.00
CA ARG A 112 -5.92 1.76 -12.21
C ARG A 112 -6.58 1.06 -11.03
N LEU A 113 -6.29 1.46 -9.80
CA LEU A 113 -6.89 0.86 -8.59
C LEU A 113 -8.37 1.22 -8.45
N HIS A 114 -8.75 2.43 -8.88
CA HIS A 114 -10.10 2.98 -8.68
C HIS A 114 -10.74 3.35 -10.01
N ILE A 115 -10.86 2.37 -10.91
CA ILE A 115 -11.54 2.53 -12.18
C ILE A 115 -12.97 3.01 -11.89
N ALA A 116 -13.29 4.20 -12.39
CA ALA A 116 -14.65 4.75 -12.45
C ALA A 116 -15.37 4.29 -13.73
#